data_AF-A0AA95KY76-F1
#
_entry.id   AF-A0AA95KY76-F1
#
_cell.length_a   1.000
_cell.length_b   1.000
_cell.length_c   1.000
_cell.angle_alpha   90.00
_cell.angle_beta   90.00
_cell.angle_gamma   90.00
#
_symmetry.space_group_name_H-M   'P 1'
#
loop_
_entity.id
_entity.type
_entity.pdbx_description
1 polymer ?
#
loop_
_entity_poly.entity_id
_entity_poly.type
_entity_poly.pdbx_seq_one_letter_code
_entity_poly.pdbx_strand_id
1 'polypeptide(L)'
;MNTSFNEAYIERCSKETETMIANESSSFLNHPITYLKDHKSEFLYVESVLFEEIGVEAISLEVDDVFGTYDVMLGLKLQKKFEKMLKEQLNQSLQSDEAKFDLMFSHDDGLWDLNFALNYVDGYREDITIHEALQLIHQFLSTLVHTIKQTTTS
;
A
#
# COMPACT_ATOMS: atom_id res chain seq x y z
N MET A 1 10.81 19.66 -1.94
CA MET A 1 10.07 18.47 -2.37
C MET A 1 10.54 17.35 -1.47
N ASN A 2 9.67 16.89 -0.58
CA ASN A 2 9.99 15.79 0.31
C ASN A 2 10.03 14.50 -0.51
N THR A 3 11.22 13.92 -0.65
CA THR A 3 11.43 12.67 -1.37
C THR A 3 11.57 11.49 -0.42
N SER A 4 11.16 11.65 0.85
CA SER A 4 11.45 10.69 1.91
C SER A 4 10.25 10.48 2.83
N PHE A 5 10.02 9.22 3.20
CA PHE A 5 9.06 8.82 4.24
C PHE A 5 9.46 9.24 5.66
N ASN A 6 10.59 9.93 5.86
CA ASN A 6 11.01 10.40 7.18
C ASN A 6 10.07 11.43 7.82
N GLU A 7 9.20 12.05 7.02
CA GLU A 7 8.14 12.95 7.48
C GLU A 7 6.74 12.31 7.39
N ALA A 8 6.68 10.99 7.14
CA ALA A 8 5.42 10.26 7.16
C ALA A 8 4.86 10.20 8.58
N TYR A 9 3.54 10.30 8.68
CA TYR A 9 2.80 10.00 9.88
C TYR A 9 2.61 8.49 9.95
N ILE A 10 3.01 7.86 11.06
CA ILE A 10 3.02 6.41 11.21
C ILE A 10 2.29 6.06 12.51
N GLU A 11 1.20 5.31 12.40
CA GLU A 11 0.51 4.73 13.54
C GLU A 11 0.65 3.22 13.49
N ARG A 12 0.92 2.63 14.65
CA ARG A 12 0.63 1.23 14.89
C ARG A 12 -0.76 1.11 15.46
N CYS A 13 -1.56 0.23 14.88
CA CYS A 13 -2.95 0.04 15.24
C CYS A 13 -3.22 -1.43 15.54
N SER A 14 -4.21 -1.68 16.41
CA SER A 14 -4.69 -3.02 16.71
C SER A 14 -5.65 -3.48 15.62
N LYS A 15 -5.44 -4.68 15.05
CA LYS A 15 -6.38 -5.27 14.09
C LYS A 15 -7.73 -5.61 14.71
N GLU A 16 -7.74 -5.99 15.99
CA GLU A 16 -8.96 -6.41 16.69
C GLU A 16 -9.88 -5.23 17.00
N THR A 17 -9.29 -4.10 17.41
CA THR A 17 -10.04 -2.95 17.93
C THR A 17 -10.01 -1.74 17.02
N GLU A 18 -9.21 -1.77 15.95
CA GLU A 18 -8.98 -0.65 15.01
C GLU A 18 -8.53 0.65 15.71
N THR A 19 -7.93 0.53 16.89
CA THR A 19 -7.47 1.68 17.67
C THR A 19 -5.95 1.82 17.60
N MET A 20 -5.47 3.06 17.56
CA MET A 20 -4.04 3.38 17.67
C MET A 20 -3.45 2.83 18.98
N ILE A 21 -2.40 2.02 18.83
CA ILE A 21 -1.53 1.51 19.90
C ILE A 21 -0.45 2.54 20.19
N ALA A 22 0.21 3.03 19.15
CA ALA A 22 1.30 4.00 19.25
C ALA A 22 1.41 4.85 17.98
N ASN A 23 1.81 6.10 18.16
CA ASN A 23 2.28 6.96 17.08
C ASN A 23 3.81 6.83 17.02
N GLU A 24 4.32 6.28 15.93
CA GLU A 24 5.72 5.94 15.75
C GLU A 24 6.47 7.07 15.02
N SER A 25 7.71 7.29 15.43
CA SER A 25 8.58 8.25 14.73
C SER A 25 9.25 7.60 13.51
N SER A 26 9.89 8.40 12.66
CA SER A 26 10.63 7.92 11.49
C SER A 26 11.74 6.92 11.81
N SER A 27 12.23 6.85 13.06
CA SER A 27 13.17 5.80 13.46
C SER A 27 12.57 4.40 13.30
N PHE A 28 11.26 4.26 13.42
CA PHE A 28 10.54 3.00 13.29
C PHE A 28 10.69 2.40 11.89
N LEU A 29 10.83 3.23 10.86
CA LEU A 29 11.03 2.81 9.47
C LEU A 29 12.29 1.97 9.27
N ASN A 30 13.26 2.03 10.19
CA ASN A 30 14.48 1.22 10.13
C ASN A 30 14.29 -0.22 10.63
N HIS A 31 13.14 -0.55 11.21
CA HIS A 31 12.86 -1.94 11.57
C HIS A 31 12.70 -2.80 10.31
N PRO A 32 13.09 -4.08 10.37
CA PRO A 32 12.79 -5.01 9.30
C PRO A 32 11.27 -5.16 9.15
N ILE A 33 10.79 -5.39 7.93
CA ILE A 33 9.36 -5.62 7.67
C ILE A 33 8.83 -6.84 8.44
N THR A 34 9.72 -7.80 8.76
CA THR A 34 9.43 -8.97 9.61
C THR A 34 8.94 -8.60 11.01
N TYR A 35 9.12 -7.36 11.46
CA TYR A 35 8.50 -6.86 12.69
C TYR A 35 7.00 -7.17 12.74
N LEU A 36 6.29 -7.01 11.61
CA LEU A 36 4.85 -7.27 11.52
C LEU A 36 4.51 -8.76 11.59
N LYS A 37 5.44 -9.66 11.24
CA LYS A 37 5.26 -11.10 11.43
C LYS A 37 5.34 -11.50 12.89
N ASP A 38 6.15 -10.79 13.66
CA ASP A 38 6.24 -10.98 15.11
C ASP A 38 5.06 -10.33 15.85
N HIS A 39 4.40 -9.35 15.21
CA HIS A 39 3.28 -8.57 15.76
C HIS A 39 2.03 -8.67 14.87
N LYS A 40 1.60 -9.88 14.53
CA LYS A 40 0.49 -10.11 13.57
C LYS A 40 -0.85 -9.50 13.97
N SER A 41 -1.07 -9.24 15.25
CA SER A 41 -2.27 -8.55 15.76
C SER A 41 -2.27 -7.05 15.47
N GLU A 42 -1.23 -6.53 14.82
CA GLU A 42 -1.04 -5.12 14.52
C GLU A 42 -1.00 -4.85 13.02
N PHE A 43 -1.37 -3.62 12.65
CA PHE A 43 -1.14 -3.06 11.33
C PHE A 43 -0.50 -1.67 11.45
N LEU A 44 0.21 -1.26 10.40
CA LEU A 44 0.74 0.10 10.29
C LEU A 44 -0.20 0.92 9.42
N TYR A 45 -0.69 2.03 9.96
CA TYR A 45 -1.34 3.07 9.17
C TYR A 45 -0.33 4.17 8.87
N VAL A 46 -0.16 4.51 7.59
CA VAL A 46 0.88 5.44 7.14
C VAL A 46 0.28 6.50 6.21
N GLU A 47 0.44 7.76 6.60
CA GLU A 47 0.14 8.91 5.74
C GLU A 47 1.44 9.60 5.32
N SER A 48 1.52 10.02 4.06
CA SER A 48 2.67 10.75 3.55
C SER A 48 2.26 11.60 2.36
N VAL A 49 2.90 12.77 2.24
CA VAL A 49 2.77 13.64 1.05
C VAL A 49 3.09 12.87 -0.24
N LEU A 50 4.01 11.90 -0.19
CA LEU A 50 4.33 11.05 -1.34
C LEU A 50 3.12 10.24 -1.82
N PHE A 51 2.31 9.70 -0.91
CA PHE A 51 1.08 9.01 -1.27
C PHE A 51 0.01 9.98 -1.76
N GLU A 52 -0.12 11.13 -1.10
CA GLU A 52 -1.10 12.15 -1.47
C GLU A 52 -0.88 12.65 -2.91
N GLU A 53 0.38 12.87 -3.32
CA GLU A 53 0.75 13.31 -4.67
C GLU A 53 0.28 12.36 -5.79
N ILE A 54 0.14 11.07 -5.49
CA ILE A 54 -0.37 10.05 -6.42
C ILE A 54 -1.85 9.74 -6.23
N GLY A 55 -2.52 10.43 -5.30
CA GLY A 55 -3.95 10.28 -5.01
C GLY A 55 -4.26 9.15 -4.04
N VAL A 56 -3.33 8.81 -3.15
CA VAL A 56 -3.54 7.83 -2.07
C VAL A 56 -3.53 8.58 -0.74
N GLU A 57 -4.59 8.48 0.05
CA GLU A 57 -4.72 9.26 1.28
C GLU A 57 -3.83 8.67 2.39
N ALA A 58 -3.89 7.36 2.55
CA ALA A 58 -3.09 6.59 3.46
C ALA A 58 -2.94 5.15 2.96
N ILE A 59 -2.00 4.42 3.55
CA ILE A 59 -1.94 2.97 3.41
C ILE A 59 -2.01 2.30 4.77
N SER A 60 -2.62 1.12 4.81
CA SER A 60 -2.51 0.17 5.90
C SER A 60 -1.63 -1.00 5.44
N LEU A 61 -0.60 -1.32 6.21
CA LEU A 61 0.31 -2.44 5.95
C LEU A 61 0.23 -3.44 7.11
N GLU A 62 -0.08 -4.68 6.81
CA GLU A 62 -0.20 -5.74 7.81
C GLU A 62 0.28 -7.10 7.30
N VAL A 63 0.38 -8.07 8.20
CA VAL A 63 0.60 -9.47 7.81
C VAL A 63 -0.72 -10.21 7.83
N ASP A 64 -1.14 -10.77 6.71
CA ASP A 64 -2.32 -11.63 6.63
C ASP A 64 -2.14 -12.90 7.49
N ASP A 65 -3.19 -13.26 8.23
CA ASP A 65 -3.15 -14.36 9.19
C ASP A 65 -3.23 -15.74 8.52
N VAL A 66 -3.76 -15.82 7.29
CA VAL A 66 -4.00 -17.08 6.57
C VAL A 66 -2.78 -17.49 5.75
N PHE A 67 -2.22 -16.56 4.99
CA PHE A 67 -1.14 -16.77 4.02
C PHE A 67 0.21 -16.23 4.52
N GLY A 68 0.22 -15.36 5.53
CA GLY A 68 1.44 -14.75 6.04
C GLY A 68 2.09 -13.77 5.06
N THR A 69 1.33 -13.28 4.08
CA THR A 69 1.72 -12.21 3.15
C THR A 69 1.61 -10.85 3.82
N TYR A 70 2.37 -9.90 3.32
CA TYR A 70 2.27 -8.50 3.71
C TYR A 70 1.22 -7.84 2.84
N ASP A 71 0.04 -7.63 3.41
CA ASP A 71 -1.10 -7.06 2.72
C ASP A 71 -1.09 -5.53 2.87
N VAL A 72 -1.28 -4.87 1.73
CA VAL A 72 -1.34 -3.42 1.60
C VAL A 72 -2.77 -3.05 1.24
N MET A 73 -3.43 -2.27 2.09
CA MET A 73 -4.79 -1.79 1.90
C MET A 73 -4.77 -0.27 1.77
N LEU A 74 -5.47 0.29 0.78
CA LEU A 74 -5.46 1.73 0.55
C LEU A 74 -6.69 2.22 -0.21
N GLY A 75 -6.99 3.51 -0.05
CA GLY A 75 -7.93 4.24 -0.89
C GLY A 75 -7.23 5.00 -2.00
N LEU A 76 -7.56 4.72 -3.26
CA LEU A 76 -6.99 5.35 -4.45
C LEU A 76 -7.99 6.27 -5.16
N LYS A 77 -7.65 7.55 -5.25
CA LYS A 77 -8.44 8.60 -5.89
C LYS A 77 -8.28 8.60 -7.41
N LEU A 78 -9.10 7.78 -8.08
CA LEU A 78 -9.19 7.73 -9.53
C LEU A 78 -10.64 7.63 -10.01
N GLN A 79 -10.93 8.24 -11.16
CA GLN A 79 -12.27 8.18 -11.76
C GLN A 79 -12.65 6.73 -12.10
N LYS A 80 -13.91 6.36 -11.81
CA LYS A 80 -14.44 5.01 -12.05
C LYS A 80 -14.23 4.48 -13.48
N LYS A 81 -14.20 5.36 -14.48
CA LYS A 81 -13.95 5.00 -15.89
C LYS A 81 -12.64 4.23 -16.11
N PHE A 82 -11.70 4.31 -15.17
CA PHE A 82 -10.41 3.64 -15.22
C PHE A 82 -10.42 2.20 -14.69
N GLU A 83 -11.56 1.68 -14.23
CA GLU A 83 -11.70 0.33 -13.66
C GLU A 83 -11.00 -0.75 -14.49
N LYS A 84 -11.30 -0.80 -15.79
CA LYS A 84 -10.77 -1.83 -16.68
C LYS A 84 -9.24 -1.75 -16.77
N MET A 85 -8.69 -0.55 -16.93
CA MET A 85 -7.25 -0.35 -17.02
C MET A 85 -6.55 -0.63 -15.69
N LEU A 86 -7.14 -0.24 -14.56
CA LEU A 86 -6.63 -0.59 -13.23
C LEU A 86 -6.48 -2.10 -13.08
N LYS A 87 -7.55 -2.86 -13.36
CA LYS A 87 -7.54 -4.32 -13.28
C LYS A 87 -6.50 -4.93 -14.22
N GLU A 88 -6.39 -4.44 -15.46
CA GLU A 88 -5.39 -4.93 -16.42
C GLU A 88 -3.96 -4.67 -15.94
N GLN A 89 -3.66 -3.45 -15.46
CA GLN A 89 -2.34 -3.08 -14.98
C GLN A 89 -1.94 -3.81 -13.69
N LEU A 90 -2.85 -3.98 -12.74
CA LEU A 90 -2.61 -4.75 -11.52
C LEU A 90 -2.31 -6.22 -11.83
N ASN A 91 -3.06 -6.83 -12.75
CA ASN A 91 -2.83 -8.21 -13.19
C ASN A 91 -1.47 -8.40 -13.87
N GLN A 92 -1.01 -7.41 -14.63
CA GLN A 92 0.28 -7.43 -15.31
C GLN A 92 1.45 -7.18 -14.35
N SER A 93 1.26 -6.31 -13.36
CA SER A 93 2.34 -5.82 -12.50
C SER A 93 2.62 -6.74 -11.30
N LEU A 94 1.62 -7.46 -10.80
CA LEU A 94 1.77 -8.39 -9.68
C LEU A 94 2.15 -9.79 -10.20
N GLN A 95 3.20 -10.41 -9.68
CA GLN A 95 3.75 -11.69 -10.16
C GLN A 95 3.18 -12.88 -9.35
N SER A 96 2.09 -13.52 -9.81
CA SER A 96 1.52 -14.76 -9.22
C SER A 96 0.50 -15.42 -10.18
N ASP A 97 0.01 -16.62 -9.87
CA ASP A 97 -1.09 -17.31 -10.59
C ASP A 97 -2.43 -17.28 -9.82
N GLU A 98 -2.43 -16.79 -8.57
CA GLU A 98 -3.63 -16.69 -7.71
C GLU A 98 -4.20 -15.26 -7.62
N ALA A 99 -5.32 -15.08 -6.91
CA ALA A 99 -5.96 -13.76 -6.73
C ALA A 99 -5.02 -12.81 -5.95
N LYS A 100 -4.39 -11.86 -6.66
CA LYS A 100 -3.28 -11.03 -6.14
C LYS A 100 -3.73 -9.74 -5.46
N PHE A 101 -4.96 -9.33 -5.73
CA PHE A 101 -5.51 -8.07 -5.29
C PHE A 101 -7.04 -8.13 -5.21
N ASP A 102 -7.61 -7.31 -4.34
CA ASP A 102 -9.03 -6.94 -4.37
C ASP A 102 -9.13 -5.48 -4.79
N LEU A 103 -10.13 -5.16 -5.62
CA LEU A 103 -10.36 -3.81 -6.13
C LEU A 103 -11.86 -3.53 -6.18
N MET A 104 -12.32 -2.70 -5.26
CA MET A 104 -13.71 -2.27 -5.13
C MET A 104 -13.81 -0.76 -5.27
N PHE A 105 -14.89 -0.25 -5.89
CA PHE A 105 -15.13 1.19 -5.95
C PHE A 105 -16.11 1.57 -4.84
N SER A 106 -15.68 2.39 -3.89
CA SER A 106 -16.55 3.02 -2.90
C SER A 106 -17.31 4.17 -3.58
N HIS A 107 -18.62 4.01 -3.76
CA HIS A 107 -19.47 5.08 -4.29
C HIS A 107 -19.71 6.21 -3.30
N ASP A 108 -19.59 5.92 -2.00
CA ASP A 108 -19.80 6.90 -0.94
C ASP A 108 -18.61 7.86 -0.84
N ASP A 109 -17.38 7.34 -0.95
CA ASP A 109 -16.15 8.14 -0.87
C ASP A 109 -15.63 8.59 -2.25
N GLY A 110 -16.10 7.93 -3.32
CA GLY A 110 -15.62 8.18 -4.68
C GLY A 110 -14.18 7.72 -4.91
N LEU A 111 -13.73 6.73 -4.14
CA LEU A 111 -12.38 6.17 -4.14
C LEU A 111 -12.40 4.69 -4.54
N TRP A 112 -11.24 4.18 -4.97
CA TRP A 112 -11.01 2.75 -5.14
C TRP A 112 -10.39 2.17 -3.87
N ASP A 113 -11.06 1.22 -3.25
CA ASP A 113 -10.48 0.38 -2.22
C ASP A 113 -9.64 -0.69 -2.92
N LEU A 114 -8.33 -0.58 -2.75
CA LEU A 114 -7.34 -1.48 -3.34
C LEU A 114 -6.60 -2.21 -2.23
N ASN A 115 -6.70 -3.53 -2.25
CA ASN A 115 -5.93 -4.42 -1.40
C ASN A 115 -5.01 -5.27 -2.26
N PHE A 116 -3.73 -5.38 -1.95
CA PHE A 116 -2.80 -6.26 -2.66
C PHE A 116 -1.68 -6.76 -1.74
N ALA A 117 -1.15 -7.94 -2.04
CA ALA A 117 -0.01 -8.47 -1.31
C ALA A 117 1.31 -7.88 -1.86
N LEU A 118 2.08 -7.21 -1.01
CA LEU A 118 3.41 -6.68 -1.32
C LEU A 118 4.37 -7.79 -1.79
N ASN A 119 4.16 -9.02 -1.34
CA ASN A 119 4.95 -10.20 -1.74
C ASN A 119 4.99 -10.43 -3.26
N TYR A 120 3.98 -9.98 -3.99
CA TYR A 120 3.89 -10.14 -5.44
C TYR A 120 4.35 -8.91 -6.23
N VAL A 121 4.81 -7.87 -5.54
CA VAL A 121 5.39 -6.67 -6.17
C VAL A 121 6.84 -6.95 -6.53
N ASP A 122 7.23 -6.58 -7.75
CA ASP A 122 8.61 -6.71 -8.21
C ASP A 122 9.59 -5.98 -7.28
N GLY A 123 10.69 -6.64 -6.93
CA GLY A 123 11.69 -6.12 -6.01
C GLY A 123 11.42 -6.40 -4.52
N TYR A 124 10.29 -7.02 -4.16
CA TYR A 124 10.05 -7.48 -2.79
C TYR A 124 11.13 -8.49 -2.34
N ARG A 125 11.65 -8.29 -1.12
CA ARG A 125 12.49 -9.26 -0.41
C ARG A 125 12.11 -9.24 1.07
N GLU A 126 12.22 -10.39 1.73
CA GLU A 126 11.85 -10.52 3.14
C GLU A 126 12.75 -9.74 4.10
N ASP A 127 13.99 -9.47 3.70
CA ASP A 127 15.01 -8.81 4.51
C ASP A 127 15.02 -7.26 4.39
N ILE A 128 13.99 -6.69 3.76
CA ILE A 128 13.84 -5.23 3.65
C ILE A 128 13.36 -4.60 4.95
N THR A 129 13.68 -3.32 5.11
CA THR A 129 13.12 -2.46 6.14
C THR A 129 11.70 -2.01 5.81
N ILE A 130 10.97 -1.52 6.81
CA ILE A 130 9.66 -0.88 6.60
C ILE A 130 9.81 0.33 5.65
N HIS A 131 10.90 1.10 5.76
CA HIS A 131 11.19 2.18 4.83
C HIS A 131 11.22 1.72 3.36
N GLU A 132 12.00 0.67 3.09
CA GLU A 132 12.14 0.10 1.76
C GLU A 132 10.81 -0.50 1.27
N ALA A 133 10.03 -1.11 2.16
CA ALA A 133 8.68 -1.59 1.83
C ALA A 133 7.76 -0.45 1.38
N LEU A 134 7.71 0.66 2.12
CA LEU A 134 6.94 1.85 1.74
C LEU A 134 7.40 2.44 0.39
N GLN A 135 8.72 2.46 0.14
CA GLN A 135 9.28 2.89 -1.13
C GLN A 135 8.84 2.00 -2.30
N LEU A 136 8.86 0.67 -2.12
CA LEU A 136 8.38 -0.27 -3.13
C LEU A 136 6.89 -0.07 -3.41
N ILE A 137 6.07 0.08 -2.37
CA ILE A 137 4.63 0.35 -2.48
C ILE A 137 4.39 1.64 -3.26
N HIS A 138 5.07 2.73 -2.89
CA HIS A 138 4.92 4.01 -3.57
C HIS A 138 5.37 3.96 -5.02
N GLN A 139 6.50 3.29 -5.32
CA GLN A 139 6.98 3.17 -6.70
C GLN A 139 6.00 2.37 -7.56
N PHE A 140 5.45 1.28 -7.02
CA PHE A 140 4.42 0.48 -7.66
C PHE A 140 3.17 1.32 -7.98
N LEU A 141 2.61 1.99 -6.97
CA LEU A 141 1.41 2.81 -7.12
C LEU A 141 1.63 4.01 -8.05
N SER A 142 2.78 4.67 -7.95
CA SER A 142 3.16 5.77 -8.85
C SER A 142 3.17 5.31 -10.30
N THR A 143 3.75 4.13 -10.57
CA THR A 143 3.81 3.55 -11.91
C THR A 143 2.41 3.20 -12.42
N LEU A 144 1.58 2.57 -11.57
CA LEU A 144 0.19 2.24 -11.88
C LEU A 144 -0.61 3.49 -12.27
N VAL A 145 -0.59 4.51 -11.42
CA VAL A 145 -1.32 5.77 -11.62
C VAL A 145 -0.82 6.52 -12.85
N HIS A 146 0.50 6.56 -13.06
CA HIS A 146 1.11 7.22 -14.20
C HIS A 146 0.68 6.58 -15.53
N THR A 147 0.77 5.26 -15.63
CA THR A 147 0.40 4.51 -16.85
C THR A 147 -1.08 4.71 -17.21
N ILE A 148 -1.97 4.70 -16.22
CA ILE A 148 -3.40 4.95 -16.42
C ILE A 148 -3.66 6.36 -16.95
N LYS A 149 -3.02 7.37 -16.34
CA LYS A 149 -3.19 8.77 -16.75
C LYS A 149 -2.63 9.01 -18.16
N GLN A 150 -1.45 8.48 -18.50
CA GLN A 150 -0.82 8.68 -19.81
C GLN A 150 -1.58 8.01 -20.96
N THR A 151 -2.11 6.80 -20.74
CA THR A 151 -2.89 6.06 -21.77
C THR A 151 -4.13 6.82 -22.24
N THR A 152 -4.59 7.83 -21.49
CA THR A 152 -5.74 8.67 -21.87
C THR A 152 -5.41 10.02 -22.48
N THR A 153 -4.12 10.35 -22.61
CA THR A 153 -3.66 11.60 -23.27
C THR A 153 -3.12 11.35 -24.69
N SER A 154 -3.20 10.10 -25.17
CA SER A 154 -2.84 9.69 -26.54
C SER A 154 -4.10 9.37 -27.35
#